data_AF-A0A3C0WDP7-F1
#
_entry.id   AF-A0A3C0WDP7-F1
#
_cell.length_a   1.000
_cell.length_b   1.000
_cell.length_c   1.000
_cell.angle_alpha   90.00
_cell.angle_beta   90.00
_cell.angle_gamma   90.00
#
_symmetry.space_group_name_H-M   'P 1'
#
loop_
_entity.id
_entity.type
_entity.pdbx_description
1 polymer ?
#
loop_
_entity_poly.entity_id
_entity_poly.type
_entity_poly.pdbx_seq_one_letter_code
_entity_poly.pdbx_strand_id
1 'polypeptide(L)'
;MNEAMPWSYQLAFLIRVLVATLCGGAIGLERTKRLKEAGIRTHCLVCCASALIMIVSKYAFADLTANGEFFFGARGADPARIAAQVVSG
;
A
#
# COMPACT_ATOMS: atom_id res chain seq x y z
N MET A 1 5.35 -15.50 -22.65
CA MET A 1 4.07 -14.86 -22.25
C MET A 1 3.62 -15.50 -20.96
N ASN A 2 3.49 -14.71 -19.88
CA ASN A 2 3.35 -15.08 -18.46
C ASN A 2 4.63 -15.40 -17.67
N GLU A 3 5.54 -14.43 -17.56
CA GLU A 3 6.40 -14.36 -16.37
C GLU A 3 5.55 -13.75 -15.23
N ALA A 4 4.68 -14.56 -14.62
CA ALA A 4 3.97 -14.12 -13.43
C ALA A 4 4.99 -13.74 -12.35
N MET A 5 4.75 -12.63 -11.65
CA MET A 5 5.62 -12.17 -10.56
C MET A 5 5.93 -13.34 -9.61
N PRO A 6 7.21 -13.61 -9.29
CA PRO A 6 7.56 -14.81 -8.54
C PRO A 6 6.88 -14.81 -7.17
N TRP A 7 6.54 -16.01 -6.69
CA TRP A 7 5.80 -16.24 -5.44
C TRP A 7 6.41 -15.51 -4.22
N SER A 8 7.72 -15.28 -4.24
CA SER A 8 8.43 -14.50 -3.22
C SER A 8 7.90 -13.07 -3.07
N TYR A 9 7.55 -12.39 -4.18
CA TYR A 9 6.96 -11.05 -4.11
C TYR A 9 5.56 -11.07 -3.54
N GLN A 10 4.75 -12.06 -3.93
CA GLN A 10 3.38 -12.22 -3.43
C GLN A 10 3.40 -12.42 -1.90
N LEU A 11 4.30 -13.28 -1.40
CA LEU A 11 4.52 -13.45 0.03
C LEU A 11 4.99 -12.17 0.71
N ALA A 12 5.96 -11.46 0.13
CA ALA A 12 6.45 -10.21 0.69
C ALA A 12 5.35 -9.14 0.81
N PHE A 13 4.47 -9.03 -0.20
CA PHE A 13 3.33 -8.12 -0.18
C PHE A 13 2.29 -8.53 0.86
N LEU A 14 1.97 -9.82 0.94
CA LEU A 14 1.07 -10.35 1.96
C LEU A 14 1.56 -10.03 3.37
N ILE A 15 2.85 -10.26 3.64
CA ILE A 15 3.46 -9.96 4.95
C ILE A 15 3.37 -8.46 5.26
N ARG A 16 3.66 -7.58 4.31
CA ARG A 16 3.53 -6.12 4.52
C ARG A 16 2.11 -5.69 4.87
N VAL A 17 1.11 -6.22 4.15
CA VAL A 17 -0.31 -5.92 4.41
C VAL A 17 -0.74 -6.47 5.77
N LEU A 18 -0.33 -7.68 6.13
CA LEU A 18 -0.63 -8.29 7.43
C LEU A 18 -0.02 -7.48 8.57
N VAL A 19 1.26 -7.12 8.49
CA VAL A 19 1.95 -6.32 9.51
C VAL A 19 1.29 -4.95 9.65
N ALA A 20 0.99 -4.27 8.53
CA ALA A 20 0.30 -2.98 8.56
C ALA A 20 -1.09 -3.08 9.22
N THR A 21 -1.85 -4.13 8.90
CA THR A 21 -3.18 -4.37 9.49
C THR A 21 -3.10 -4.66 10.99
N LEU A 22 -2.10 -5.45 11.43
CA LEU A 22 -1.87 -5.72 12.85
C LEU A 22 -1.50 -4.44 13.62
N CYS A 23 -0.64 -3.60 13.04
CA CYS A 23 -0.32 -2.28 13.61
C CYS A 23 -1.57 -1.40 13.71
N GLY A 24 -2.41 -1.36 12.65
CA GLY A 24 -3.70 -0.67 12.68
C GLY A 24 -4.63 -1.20 13.77
N GLY A 25 -4.66 -2.53 13.96
CA GLY A 25 -5.42 -3.17 15.04
C GLY A 25 -4.92 -2.77 16.43
N ALA A 26 -3.61 -2.71 16.65
CA ALA A 26 -3.02 -2.25 17.90
C ALA A 26 -3.39 -0.78 18.20
N ILE A 27 -3.33 0.10 17.19
CA ILE A 27 -3.75 1.51 17.31
C ILE A 27 -5.23 1.58 17.64
N GLY A 28 -6.07 0.85 16.91
CA GLY A 28 -7.51 0.85 17.15
C GLY A 28 -7.90 0.28 18.52
N LEU A 29 -7.15 -0.70 19.04
CA LEU A 29 -7.30 -1.21 20.40
C LEU A 29 -7.05 -0.12 21.44
N GLU A 30 -5.97 0.65 21.28
CA GLU A 30 -5.68 1.78 22.17
C GLU A 30 -6.78 2.84 22.10
N ARG A 31 -7.27 3.16 20.90
CA ARG A 31 -8.33 4.17 20.73
C ARG A 31 -9.65 3.74 21.33
N THR A 32 -10.04 2.47 21.18
CA THR A 32 -11.24 1.92 21.83
C THR A 32 -11.11 1.97 23.35
N LYS A 33 -9.94 1.65 23.92
CA LYS A 33 -9.69 1.79 25.38
C LYS A 33 -9.82 3.23 25.87
N ARG A 34 -9.51 4.21 25.03
CA ARG A 34 -9.65 5.65 25.32
C ARG A 34 -11.04 6.21 24.97
N LEU A 35 -12.04 5.35 24.73
CA LEU A 35 -13.43 5.72 24.41
C LEU A 35 -13.53 6.68 23.21
N LYS A 36 -12.67 6.50 22.19
CA LYS A 36 -12.75 7.24 20.93
C LYS A 36 -13.73 6.55 19.97
N GLU A 37 -14.39 7.34 19.12
CA GLU A 37 -15.39 6.87 18.16
C GLU A 37 -14.83 5.87 17.13
N ALA A 38 -13.60 6.12 16.64
CA ALA A 38 -12.90 5.21 15.74
C ALA A 38 -12.11 4.15 16.52
N GLY A 39 -12.51 2.88 16.36
CA GLY A 39 -11.91 1.73 17.05
C GLY A 39 -11.05 0.83 16.16
N ILE A 40 -11.00 -0.45 16.53
CA ILE A 40 -10.18 -1.48 15.86
C ILE A 40 -10.55 -1.65 14.39
N ARG A 41 -11.85 -1.79 14.08
CA ARG A 41 -12.33 -2.06 12.72
C ARG A 41 -11.92 -0.95 11.74
N THR A 42 -12.03 0.31 12.14
CA THR A 42 -11.64 1.46 11.30
C THR A 42 -10.13 1.49 11.07
N HIS A 43 -9.31 1.38 12.11
CA HIS A 43 -7.86 1.47 11.93
C HIS A 43 -7.26 0.26 11.20
N CYS A 44 -7.81 -0.95 11.38
CA CYS A 44 -7.41 -2.12 10.58
C CYS A 44 -7.67 -1.89 9.08
N LEU A 45 -8.87 -1.40 8.72
CA LEU A 45 -9.24 -1.18 7.33
C LEU A 45 -8.42 -0.06 6.70
N VAL A 46 -8.22 1.05 7.40
CA VAL A 46 -7.39 2.17 6.93
C VAL A 46 -5.96 1.70 6.69
N CYS A 47 -5.31 1.06 7.67
CA CYS A 47 -3.92 0.61 7.50
C CYS A 47 -3.77 -0.46 6.40
N CYS A 48 -4.75 -1.36 6.25
CA CYS A 48 -4.77 -2.34 5.16
C CYS A 48 -4.86 -1.65 3.79
N ALA A 49 -5.81 -0.72 3.62
CA ALA A 49 -5.98 0.05 2.39
C ALA A 49 -4.72 0.89 2.07
N SER A 50 -4.15 1.57 3.06
CA SER A 50 -2.89 2.32 2.93
C SER A 50 -1.74 1.45 2.41
N ALA A 51 -1.59 0.24 2.96
CA ALA A 51 -0.53 -0.69 2.55
C ALA A 51 -0.72 -1.16 1.11
N LEU A 52 -1.96 -1.49 0.71
CA LEU A 52 -2.29 -1.88 -0.66
C LEU A 52 -2.03 -0.74 -1.65
N ILE A 53 -2.48 0.48 -1.33
CA ILE A 53 -2.28 1.66 -2.17
C ILE A 53 -0.78 1.96 -2.34
N MET A 54 0.03 1.78 -1.28
CA MET A 54 1.48 1.95 -1.37
C MET A 54 2.14 0.90 -2.28
N ILE A 55 1.71 -0.37 -2.21
CA ILE A 55 2.22 -1.42 -3.09
C ILE A 55 1.84 -1.12 -4.55
N VAL A 56 0.60 -0.72 -4.81
CA VAL A 56 0.15 -0.32 -6.15
C VAL A 56 0.93 0.89 -6.65
N SER A 57 1.05 1.93 -5.84
CA SER A 57 1.81 3.15 -6.17
C SER A 57 3.25 2.82 -6.57
N LYS A 58 3.94 1.93 -5.84
CA LYS A 58 5.32 1.56 -6.17
C LYS A 58 5.40 0.68 -7.43
N TYR A 59 4.61 -0.39 -7.50
CA TYR A 59 4.85 -1.48 -8.45
C TYR A 59 3.94 -1.47 -9.70
N ALA A 60 2.79 -0.81 -9.68
CA ALA A 60 1.85 -0.83 -10.82
C ALA A 60 2.35 -0.06 -12.05
N PHE A 61 3.34 0.83 -11.87
CA PHE A 61 3.91 1.62 -12.94
C PHE A 61 5.23 1.05 -13.49
N ALA A 62 5.68 -0.10 -12.98
CA ALA A 62 6.93 -0.73 -13.45
C ALA A 62 6.83 -1.22 -14.91
N ASP A 63 5.64 -1.63 -15.37
CA ASP A 63 5.40 -2.09 -16.75
C ASP A 63 5.47 -0.95 -17.78
N LEU A 64 5.42 0.32 -17.36
CA LEU A 64 5.66 1.47 -18.25
C LEU A 64 7.13 1.57 -18.71
N THR A 65 8.03 0.78 -18.12
CA THR A 65 9.48 0.74 -18.41
C THR A 65 9.87 -0.42 -19.34
N ALA A 66 8.91 -1.16 -19.91
CA ALA A 66 9.15 -2.45 -20.60
C ALA A 66 10.00 -2.40 -21.88
N ASN A 67 10.37 -1.24 -22.42
CA ASN A 67 11.15 -1.11 -23.67
C ASN A 67 12.60 -0.63 -23.47
N GLY A 68 13.16 -0.73 -22.27
CA GLY A 68 14.57 -0.40 -22.00
C GLY A 68 14.89 1.10 -21.86
N GLU A 69 13.92 1.97 -22.13
CA GLU A 69 13.97 3.39 -21.80
C GLU A 69 13.48 3.60 -20.35
N PHE A 70 14.41 3.95 -19.45
CA PHE A 70 14.05 4.47 -18.13
C PHE A 70 13.43 5.85 -18.35
N PHE A 71 12.11 5.89 -18.54
CA PHE A 71 11.36 7.13 -18.63
C PHE A 71 11.41 7.84 -17.26
N PHE A 72 12.46 8.64 -17.05
CA PHE A 72 12.40 9.76 -16.10
C PHE A 72 11.30 10.72 -16.58
N GLY A 73 10.05 10.44 -16.23
CA GLY A 73 8.96 11.43 -16.27
C GLY A 73 8.28 11.75 -17.60
N ALA A 74 8.54 11.09 -18.74
CA ALA A 74 8.00 11.57 -20.02
C ALA A 74 6.49 11.30 -20.30
N ARG A 75 5.76 10.63 -19.40
CA ARG A 75 4.28 10.47 -19.48
C ARG A 75 3.50 10.97 -18.27
N GLY A 76 4.12 11.74 -17.36
CA GLY A 76 3.43 12.44 -16.25
C GLY A 76 2.74 11.56 -15.21
N ALA A 77 2.95 10.24 -15.24
CA ALA A 77 2.45 9.33 -14.21
C ALA A 77 3.42 9.33 -13.02
N ASP A 78 3.26 10.28 -12.11
CA ASP A 78 3.99 10.32 -10.84
C ASP A 78 3.38 9.33 -9.85
N PRO A 79 4.01 8.16 -9.60
CA PRO A 79 3.41 7.14 -8.74
C PRO A 79 3.29 7.63 -7.30
N ALA A 80 4.16 8.57 -6.91
CA ALA A 80 4.12 9.28 -5.64
C ALA A 80 2.79 10.01 -5.38
N ARG A 81 2.02 10.39 -6.42
CA ARG A 81 0.71 11.06 -6.25
C ARG A 81 -0.33 10.14 -5.63
N ILE A 82 -0.32 8.86 -5.99
CA ILE A 82 -1.23 7.86 -5.42
C ILE A 82 -0.87 7.61 -3.94
N ALA A 83 0.42 7.48 -3.65
CA ALA A 83 0.90 7.38 -2.27
C ALA A 83 0.55 8.62 -1.42
N ALA A 84 0.63 9.83 -2.01
CA ALA A 84 0.32 11.07 -1.31
C ALA A 84 -1.14 11.14 -0.83
N GLN A 85 -2.09 10.54 -1.56
CA GLN A 85 -3.51 10.53 -1.17
C GLN A 85 -3.75 9.81 0.16
N VAL A 86 -2.90 8.85 0.50
CA VAL A 86 -2.97 8.11 1.77
C VAL A 86 -2.55 8.99 2.96
N VAL A 87 -1.71 10.00 2.73
CA VAL A 87 -1.23 10.92 3.78
C VAL A 87 -2.21 12.08 3.98
N SER A 88 -2.90 12.50 2.92
CA SER A 88 -3.86 13.61 2.96
C SER A 88 -5.28 13.23 3.37
N GLY A 89 -5.62 11.94 3.34
CA GLY A 89 -6.91 11.39 3.78
C GLY A 89 -6.90 10.97 5.24
#